data_AF-A0A923HQL1-F1
#
_entry.id   AF-A0A923HQL1-F1
#
_cell.length_a   1.000
_cell.length_b   1.000
_cell.length_c   1.000
_cell.angle_alpha   90.00
_cell.angle_beta   90.00
_cell.angle_gamma   90.00
#
_symmetry.space_group_name_H-M   'P 1'
#
loop_
_entity.id
_entity.type
_entity.pdbx_description
1 polymer ?
#
loop_
_entity_poly.entity_id
_entity_poly.type
_entity_poly.pdbx_seq_one_letter_code
_entity_poly.pdbx_strand_id
1 'polypeptide(L)'
;MKTIKSSLVLALLAMGVAVSSVYAQAPAKAAGPDQAQRADKMQKRMQERMEKHHAMMHDKLKITPEQEGAWKTFTEAGAQGMPRMMSERLDHQAMSSLSAPAMMEKQMEHSKARMVIMQKHLDAMKAFYTVLSPEQQKTFDDMHKRMHRRAKMMRHGGMMERDGHGGHDMDHNMPKK
;
A
#
# COMPACT_ATOMS: atom_id res chain seq x y z
N MET A 1 -20.28 47.26 -2.86
CA MET A 1 -19.35 47.22 -4.01
C MET A 1 -19.10 45.76 -4.38
N LYS A 2 -19.49 45.44 -5.62
CA LYS A 2 -19.38 44.23 -6.47
C LYS A 2 -18.75 42.94 -5.91
N THR A 3 -19.57 41.89 -5.91
CA THR A 3 -19.25 40.45 -5.84
C THR A 3 -18.53 39.97 -7.10
N ILE A 4 -17.46 39.15 -6.96
CA ILE A 4 -16.75 38.54 -8.08
C ILE A 4 -17.13 37.05 -8.15
N LYS A 5 -17.76 36.67 -9.26
CA LYS A 5 -18.12 35.30 -9.63
C LYS A 5 -16.97 34.74 -10.48
N SER A 6 -16.33 33.65 -10.05
CA SER A 6 -15.31 32.97 -10.86
C SER A 6 -15.97 31.95 -11.79
N SER A 7 -15.92 32.24 -13.10
CA SER A 7 -16.40 31.36 -14.16
C SER A 7 -15.34 30.30 -14.49
N LEU A 8 -15.69 29.02 -14.33
CA LEU A 8 -14.92 27.88 -14.83
C LEU A 8 -15.16 27.73 -16.34
N VAL A 9 -14.11 27.84 -17.14
CA VAL A 9 -14.15 27.53 -18.59
C VAL A 9 -13.54 26.14 -18.78
N LEU A 10 -14.39 25.17 -19.15
CA LEU A 10 -13.99 23.89 -19.73
C LEU A 10 -13.53 24.11 -21.17
N ALA A 11 -12.29 23.76 -21.48
CA ALA A 11 -11.82 23.60 -22.85
C ALA A 11 -11.45 22.12 -23.07
N LEU A 12 -12.36 21.41 -23.75
CA LEU A 12 -12.11 20.11 -24.36
C LEU A 12 -11.35 20.32 -25.67
N LEU A 13 -10.17 19.73 -25.80
CA LEU A 13 -9.55 19.51 -27.11
C LEU A 13 -8.99 18.09 -27.17
N ALA A 14 -9.47 17.33 -28.15
CA ALA A 14 -9.06 15.97 -28.46
C ALA A 14 -8.20 15.97 -29.73
N MET A 15 -7.15 15.12 -29.75
CA MET A 15 -6.45 14.46 -30.88
C MET A 15 -5.12 13.93 -30.29
N GLY A 16 -4.68 12.68 -30.38
CA GLY A 16 -5.06 11.54 -31.21
C GLY A 16 -3.89 11.08 -32.09
N VAL A 17 -2.93 10.31 -31.55
CA VAL A 17 -2.08 9.35 -32.30
C VAL A 17 -1.65 8.24 -31.35
N ALA A 18 -2.14 7.02 -31.58
CA ALA A 18 -1.70 5.81 -30.89
C ALA A 18 -0.69 5.08 -31.78
N VAL A 19 0.57 5.04 -31.36
CA VAL A 19 1.58 4.13 -31.92
C VAL A 19 1.58 2.89 -31.03
N SER A 20 0.89 1.83 -31.46
CA SER A 20 0.89 0.54 -30.76
C SER A 20 2.18 -0.21 -31.07
N SER A 21 3.16 -0.13 -30.16
CA SER A 21 4.30 -1.04 -30.12
C SER A 21 3.83 -2.42 -29.68
N VAL A 22 3.92 -3.40 -30.59
CA VAL A 22 3.65 -4.81 -30.30
C VAL A 22 4.87 -5.37 -29.57
N TYR A 23 4.84 -5.33 -28.24
CA TYR A 23 5.69 -6.21 -27.43
C TYR A 23 5.00 -7.57 -27.34
N ALA A 24 5.71 -8.61 -27.76
CA ALA A 24 5.29 -9.99 -27.63
C ALA A 24 5.06 -10.33 -26.15
N GLN A 25 3.80 -10.30 -25.71
CA GLN A 25 3.39 -10.89 -24.45
C GLN A 25 3.34 -12.40 -24.64
N ALA A 26 4.35 -13.10 -24.10
CA ALA A 26 4.21 -14.52 -23.81
C ALA A 26 2.94 -14.71 -22.94
N PRO A 27 2.11 -15.73 -23.21
CA PRO A 27 0.85 -15.89 -22.48
C PRO A 27 1.15 -16.12 -21.00
N ALA A 28 0.76 -15.15 -20.17
CA ALA A 28 0.64 -15.37 -18.75
C ALA A 28 -0.31 -16.56 -18.58
N LYS A 29 0.18 -17.65 -17.96
CA LYS A 29 -0.66 -18.79 -17.60
C LYS A 29 -1.89 -18.26 -16.88
N ALA A 30 -3.06 -18.47 -17.46
CA ALA A 30 -4.33 -18.06 -16.88
C ALA A 30 -4.41 -18.64 -15.46
N ALA A 31 -4.51 -17.76 -14.47
CA ALA A 31 -4.75 -18.15 -13.09
C ALA A 31 -6.03 -19.01 -13.08
N GLY A 32 -5.96 -20.23 -12.53
CA GLY A 32 -7.13 -21.10 -12.43
C GLY A 32 -8.27 -20.41 -11.66
N PRO A 33 -9.54 -20.79 -11.88
CA PRO A 33 -10.72 -20.15 -11.25
C PRO A 33 -10.59 -20.02 -9.73
N ASP A 34 -9.96 -20.99 -9.06
CA ASP A 34 -9.68 -20.96 -7.62
C ASP A 34 -8.70 -19.87 -7.17
N GLN A 35 -7.72 -19.51 -8.01
CA GLN A 35 -6.73 -18.48 -7.69
C GLN A 35 -7.34 -17.08 -7.86
N ALA A 36 -8.18 -16.88 -8.87
CA ALA A 36 -8.94 -15.64 -9.07
C ALA A 36 -9.91 -15.38 -7.90
N GLN A 37 -10.66 -16.41 -7.47
CA GLN A 37 -11.57 -16.30 -6.32
C GLN A 37 -10.82 -16.01 -5.00
N ARG A 38 -9.64 -16.59 -4.81
CA ARG A 38 -8.79 -16.30 -3.63
C ARG A 38 -8.26 -14.86 -3.65
N ALA A 39 -7.87 -14.36 -4.81
CA ALA A 39 -7.40 -12.97 -4.97
C ALA A 39 -8.52 -11.96 -4.68
N ASP A 40 -9.73 -12.20 -5.20
CA ASP A 40 -10.90 -11.35 -4.94
C ASP A 40 -11.27 -11.32 -3.45
N LYS A 41 -11.32 -12.50 -2.80
CA LYS A 41 -11.58 -12.60 -1.35
C LYS A 41 -10.54 -11.85 -0.52
N MET A 42 -9.27 -11.90 -0.92
CA MET A 42 -8.19 -11.16 -0.27
C MET A 42 -8.35 -9.65 -0.44
N GLN A 43 -8.69 -9.19 -1.64
CA GLN A 43 -8.93 -7.78 -1.94
C GLN A 43 -10.10 -7.24 -1.12
N LYS A 44 -11.22 -7.96 -1.08
CA LYS A 44 -12.40 -7.58 -0.28
C LYS A 44 -12.06 -7.47 1.21
N ARG A 45 -11.33 -8.45 1.76
CA ARG A 45 -10.87 -8.41 3.17
C ARG A 45 -9.96 -7.22 3.45
N MET A 46 -9.14 -6.81 2.48
CA MET A 46 -8.28 -5.64 2.61
C MET A 46 -9.10 -4.36 2.63
N GLN A 47 -10.07 -4.21 1.72
CA GLN A 47 -10.99 -3.08 1.68
C GLN A 47 -11.78 -2.95 2.99
N GLU A 48 -12.38 -4.04 3.49
CA GLU A 48 -13.11 -4.05 4.77
C GLU A 48 -12.22 -3.62 5.95
N ARG A 49 -10.93 -4.01 5.95
CA ARG A 49 -9.99 -3.58 7.00
C ARG A 49 -9.65 -2.10 6.89
N MET A 50 -9.49 -1.58 5.68
CA MET A 50 -9.23 -0.16 5.44
C MET A 50 -10.42 0.69 5.88
N GLU A 51 -11.65 0.29 5.51
CA GLU A 51 -12.88 0.96 5.91
C GLU A 51 -13.04 0.99 7.43
N LYS A 52 -12.85 -0.16 8.10
CA LYS A 52 -12.87 -0.23 9.58
C LYS A 52 -11.81 0.66 10.21
N HIS A 53 -10.64 0.74 9.61
CA HIS A 53 -9.56 1.59 10.09
C HIS A 53 -9.92 3.08 9.96
N HIS A 54 -10.47 3.48 8.81
CA HIS A 54 -10.92 4.84 8.56
C HIS A 54 -12.05 5.23 9.52
N ALA A 55 -13.07 4.39 9.70
CA ALA A 55 -14.16 4.66 10.65
C ALA A 55 -13.62 4.83 12.08
N MET A 56 -12.74 3.93 12.52
CA MET A 56 -12.13 4.03 13.84
C MET A 56 -11.27 5.29 14.02
N MET A 57 -10.56 5.72 12.97
CA MET A 57 -9.81 6.98 12.99
C MET A 57 -10.74 8.19 13.05
N HIS A 58 -11.80 8.20 12.24
CA HIS A 58 -12.79 9.27 12.22
C HIS A 58 -13.42 9.48 13.61
N ASP A 59 -13.90 8.39 14.22
CA ASP A 59 -14.49 8.40 15.56
C ASP A 59 -13.51 8.90 16.63
N LYS A 60 -12.26 8.42 16.60
CA LYS A 60 -11.25 8.80 17.58
C LYS A 60 -10.80 10.25 17.46
N LEU A 61 -10.71 10.73 16.24
CA LEU A 61 -10.38 12.12 15.96
C LEU A 61 -11.59 13.04 16.15
N LYS A 62 -12.81 12.49 16.32
CA LYS A 62 -14.05 13.26 16.41
C LYS A 62 -14.12 14.30 15.29
N ILE A 63 -13.93 13.83 14.06
CA ILE A 63 -13.90 14.70 12.88
C ILE A 63 -15.19 15.52 12.80
N THR A 64 -15.05 16.83 12.66
CA THR A 64 -16.19 17.74 12.58
C THR A 64 -16.69 17.87 11.13
N PRO A 65 -17.93 18.34 10.91
CA PRO A 65 -18.45 18.59 9.56
C PRO A 65 -17.55 19.51 8.72
N GLU A 66 -16.86 20.45 9.36
CA GLU A 66 -15.93 21.39 8.73
C GLU A 66 -14.63 20.70 8.28
N GLN A 67 -14.24 19.59 8.92
CA GLN A 67 -13.03 18.82 8.63
C GLN A 67 -13.28 17.68 7.61
N GLU A 68 -14.54 17.33 7.33
CA GLU A 68 -14.91 16.20 6.46
C GLU A 68 -14.27 16.28 5.06
N GLY A 69 -14.19 17.47 4.47
CA GLY A 69 -13.57 17.64 3.15
C GLY A 69 -12.09 17.26 3.13
N ALA A 70 -11.35 17.65 4.17
CA ALA A 70 -9.93 17.31 4.32
C ALA A 70 -9.75 15.83 4.69
N TRP A 71 -10.63 15.30 5.55
CA TRP A 71 -10.66 13.88 5.92
C TRP A 71 -10.84 12.96 4.71
N LYS A 72 -11.82 13.27 3.84
CA LYS A 72 -12.07 12.53 2.61
C LYS A 72 -10.87 12.55 1.66
N THR A 73 -10.28 13.73 1.45
CA THR A 73 -9.08 13.89 0.61
C THR A 73 -7.90 13.03 1.11
N PHE A 74 -7.67 13.01 2.42
CA PHE A 74 -6.61 12.20 3.04
C PHE A 74 -6.86 10.69 2.87
N THR A 75 -8.07 10.23 3.18
CA THR A 75 -8.41 8.81 3.11
C THR A 75 -8.44 8.28 1.67
N GLU A 76 -8.88 9.09 0.70
CA GLU A 76 -8.83 8.75 -0.73
C GLU A 76 -7.38 8.62 -1.24
N ALA A 77 -6.49 9.55 -0.85
CA ALA A 77 -5.08 9.46 -1.20
C ALA A 77 -4.43 8.16 -0.67
N GLY A 78 -4.77 7.76 0.55
CA GLY A 78 -4.36 6.48 1.12
C GLY A 78 -4.95 5.28 0.39
N ALA A 79 -6.25 5.29 0.12
CA ALA A 79 -6.99 4.19 -0.50
C ALA A 79 -6.55 3.90 -1.94
N GLN A 80 -6.18 4.92 -2.71
CA GLN A 80 -5.73 4.76 -4.10
C GLN A 80 -4.26 4.34 -4.20
N GLY A 81 -3.40 4.90 -3.35
CA GLY A 81 -1.95 4.74 -3.44
C GLY A 81 -1.41 3.49 -2.75
N MET A 82 -1.83 3.24 -1.51
CA MET A 82 -1.23 2.21 -0.66
C MET A 82 -1.48 0.78 -1.14
N PRO A 83 -2.69 0.42 -1.64
CA PRO A 83 -2.91 -0.90 -2.22
C PRO A 83 -2.05 -1.15 -3.46
N ARG A 84 -1.89 -0.15 -4.35
CA ARG A 84 -1.02 -0.27 -5.55
C ARG A 84 0.42 -0.58 -5.17
N MET A 85 0.94 0.11 -4.16
CA MET A 85 2.28 -0.14 -3.63
C MET A 85 2.46 -1.58 -3.10
N MET A 86 1.40 -2.20 -2.59
CA MET A 86 1.42 -3.56 -2.04
C MET A 86 1.12 -4.64 -3.08
N SER A 87 0.33 -4.33 -4.11
CA SER A 87 -0.02 -5.27 -5.19
C SER A 87 1.07 -5.34 -6.26
N GLU A 88 1.79 -4.25 -6.51
CA GLU A 88 2.95 -4.22 -7.41
C GLU A 88 4.18 -4.85 -6.73
N ARG A 89 4.06 -6.07 -6.20
CA ARG A 89 5.26 -6.82 -5.83
C ARG A 89 5.98 -7.22 -7.11
N LEU A 90 7.28 -6.97 -7.16
CA LEU A 90 8.12 -7.44 -8.25
C LEU A 90 7.97 -8.96 -8.33
N ASP A 91 7.60 -9.46 -9.50
CA ASP A 91 7.49 -10.90 -9.74
C ASP A 91 8.86 -11.54 -9.53
N HIS A 92 8.96 -12.35 -8.48
CA HIS A 92 10.20 -13.00 -8.07
C HIS A 92 10.81 -13.85 -9.19
N GLN A 93 9.98 -14.52 -9.99
CA GLN A 93 10.44 -15.36 -11.08
C GLN A 93 11.00 -14.49 -12.21
N ALA A 94 10.27 -13.46 -12.63
CA ALA A 94 10.73 -12.51 -13.64
C ALA A 94 11.97 -11.70 -13.21
N MET A 95 12.17 -11.49 -11.91
CA MET A 95 13.38 -10.85 -11.37
C MET A 95 14.58 -11.80 -11.40
N SER A 96 14.39 -13.09 -11.11
CA SER A 96 15.48 -14.07 -11.05
C SER A 96 16.14 -14.35 -12.40
N SER A 97 15.44 -14.09 -13.50
CA SER A 97 15.97 -14.23 -14.86
C SER A 97 16.72 -12.98 -15.37
N LEU A 98 16.75 -11.88 -14.61
CA LEU A 98 17.45 -10.66 -15.00
C LEU A 98 18.93 -10.74 -14.62
N SER A 99 19.79 -10.10 -15.42
CA SER A 99 21.17 -9.83 -15.01
C SER A 99 21.20 -8.87 -13.81
N ALA A 100 22.28 -8.90 -13.03
CA ALA A 100 22.41 -8.05 -11.83
C ALA A 100 22.19 -6.54 -12.11
N PRO A 101 22.73 -5.94 -13.20
CA PRO A 101 22.44 -4.54 -13.52
C PRO A 101 20.95 -4.29 -13.84
N ALA A 102 20.33 -5.13 -14.67
CA ALA A 102 18.93 -4.98 -15.04
C ALA A 102 17.98 -5.18 -13.84
N MET A 103 18.35 -6.06 -12.91
CA MET A 103 17.64 -6.25 -11.64
C MET A 103 17.66 -4.96 -10.81
N MET A 104 18.82 -4.31 -10.70
CA MET A 104 18.98 -3.04 -9.97
C MET A 104 18.19 -1.91 -10.62
N GLU A 105 18.21 -1.81 -11.95
CA GLU A 105 17.42 -0.82 -12.70
C GLU A 105 15.93 -0.95 -12.43
N LYS A 106 15.41 -2.19 -12.48
CA LYS A 106 13.99 -2.47 -12.21
C LYS A 106 13.61 -2.19 -10.75
N GLN A 107 14.50 -2.50 -9.81
CA GLN A 107 14.31 -2.16 -8.39
C GLN A 107 14.28 -0.63 -8.18
N MET A 108 15.11 0.11 -8.91
CA MET A 108 15.14 1.58 -8.87
C MET A 108 13.88 2.19 -9.46
N GLU A 109 13.42 1.71 -10.61
CA GLU A 109 12.16 2.14 -11.23
C GLU A 109 10.98 1.95 -10.28
N HIS A 110 10.85 0.75 -9.70
CA HIS A 110 9.82 0.45 -8.72
C HIS A 110 9.90 1.36 -7.50
N SER A 111 11.11 1.60 -7.00
CA SER A 111 11.32 2.48 -5.85
C SER A 111 10.91 3.93 -6.16
N LYS A 112 11.16 4.43 -7.37
CA LYS A 112 10.69 5.75 -7.82
C LYS A 112 9.16 5.82 -7.88
N ALA A 113 8.49 4.81 -8.43
CA ALA A 113 7.03 4.77 -8.46
C ALA A 113 6.43 4.80 -7.04
N ARG A 114 7.01 4.03 -6.11
CA ARG A 114 6.61 4.05 -4.70
C ARG A 114 6.83 5.40 -4.02
N MET A 115 7.93 6.09 -4.33
CA MET A 115 8.19 7.44 -3.80
C MET A 115 7.12 8.45 -4.24
N VAL A 116 6.66 8.39 -5.50
CA VAL A 116 5.58 9.27 -5.99
C VAL A 116 4.29 9.03 -5.21
N ILE A 117 3.93 7.77 -4.97
CA ILE A 117 2.75 7.42 -4.18
C ILE A 117 2.86 7.95 -2.73
N MET A 118 4.03 7.73 -2.11
CA MET A 118 4.29 8.19 -0.74
C MET A 118 4.26 9.71 -0.63
N GLN A 119 4.78 10.42 -1.63
CA GLN A 119 4.74 11.88 -1.66
C GLN A 119 3.31 12.39 -1.71
N LYS A 120 2.46 11.83 -2.57
CA LYS A 120 1.02 12.19 -2.63
C LYS A 120 0.32 11.95 -1.29
N HIS A 121 0.62 10.83 -0.64
CA HIS A 121 0.06 10.54 0.68
C HIS A 121 0.56 11.53 1.74
N LEU A 122 1.84 11.88 1.73
CA LEU A 122 2.43 12.88 2.62
C LEU A 122 1.79 14.26 2.42
N ASP A 123 1.58 14.69 1.17
CA ASP A 123 0.98 15.99 0.87
C ASP A 123 -0.47 16.05 1.36
N ALA A 124 -1.25 15.00 1.13
CA ALA A 124 -2.60 14.88 1.66
C ALA A 124 -2.63 14.84 3.20
N MET A 125 -1.68 14.14 3.82
CA MET A 125 -1.55 14.08 5.27
C MET A 125 -1.19 15.46 5.86
N LYS A 126 -0.27 16.21 5.23
CA LYS A 126 0.07 17.58 5.66
C LYS A 126 -1.15 18.50 5.60
N ALA A 127 -1.89 18.48 4.49
CA ALA A 127 -3.10 19.29 4.33
C ALA A 127 -4.19 18.92 5.34
N PHE A 128 -4.36 17.63 5.65
CA PHE A 128 -5.26 17.19 6.70
C PHE A 128 -4.79 17.64 8.08
N TYR A 129 -3.50 17.52 8.37
CA TYR A 129 -2.93 17.90 9.67
C TYR A 129 -3.11 19.38 9.99
N THR A 130 -3.11 20.27 8.99
CA THR A 130 -3.32 21.72 9.19
C THR A 130 -4.73 22.08 9.65
N VAL A 131 -5.73 21.25 9.37
CA VAL A 131 -7.13 21.51 9.78
C VAL A 131 -7.49 20.83 11.10
N LEU A 132 -6.59 20.00 11.64
CA LEU A 132 -6.77 19.36 12.94
C LEU A 132 -6.47 20.33 14.08
N SER A 133 -7.25 20.23 15.15
CA SER A 133 -6.94 20.88 16.43
C SER A 133 -5.71 20.24 17.09
N PRO A 134 -5.04 20.93 18.04
CA PRO A 134 -3.89 20.36 18.75
C PRO A 134 -4.18 19.02 19.45
N GLU A 135 -5.38 18.83 19.98
CA GLU A 135 -5.79 17.57 20.62
C GLU A 135 -5.94 16.42 19.60
N GLN A 136 -6.54 16.71 18.45
CA GLN A 136 -6.69 15.75 17.35
C GLN A 136 -5.32 15.38 16.76
N GLN A 137 -4.42 16.36 16.58
CA GLN A 137 -3.05 16.12 16.13
C GLN A 137 -2.30 15.15 17.05
N LYS A 138 -2.37 15.37 18.37
CA LYS A 138 -1.78 14.46 19.36
C LYS A 138 -2.35 13.04 19.25
N THR A 139 -3.66 12.93 19.09
CA THR A 139 -4.34 11.64 18.92
C THR A 139 -3.88 10.94 17.64
N PHE A 140 -3.81 11.68 16.53
CA PHE A 140 -3.33 11.21 15.24
C PHE A 140 -1.90 10.68 15.32
N ASP A 141 -0.99 11.45 15.92
CA ASP A 141 0.41 11.07 16.12
C ASP A 141 0.57 9.79 16.94
N ASP A 142 -0.20 9.66 18.03
CA ASP A 142 -0.16 8.48 18.88
C ASP A 142 -0.67 7.24 18.15
N MET A 143 -1.67 7.39 17.29
CA MET A 143 -2.14 6.31 16.42
C MET A 143 -1.05 5.87 15.45
N HIS A 144 -0.36 6.82 14.80
CA HIS A 144 0.74 6.52 13.89
C HIS A 144 1.92 5.83 14.60
N LYS A 145 2.31 6.31 15.78
CA LYS A 145 3.38 5.68 16.59
C LYS A 145 3.02 4.25 16.99
N ARG A 146 1.78 3.99 17.43
CA ARG A 146 1.32 2.63 17.78
C ARG A 146 1.35 1.71 16.57
N MET A 147 0.90 2.20 15.41
CA MET A 147 0.94 1.43 14.17
C MET A 147 2.37 1.09 13.76
N HIS A 148 3.29 2.05 13.85
CA HIS A 148 4.69 1.82 13.52
C HIS A 148 5.35 0.80 14.47
N ARG A 149 5.06 0.87 15.78
CA ARG A 149 5.53 -0.14 16.75
C ARG A 149 4.98 -1.54 16.43
N ARG A 150 3.68 -1.66 16.12
CA ARG A 150 3.06 -2.94 15.74
C ARG A 150 3.70 -3.50 14.47
N ALA A 151 3.96 -2.68 13.46
CA ALA A 151 4.63 -3.10 12.23
C ALA A 151 6.05 -3.59 12.49
N LYS A 152 6.80 -2.92 13.37
CA LYS A 152 8.15 -3.34 13.80
C LYS A 152 8.10 -4.71 14.49
N MET A 153 7.14 -4.92 15.39
CA MET A 153 6.96 -6.20 16.08
C MET A 153 6.64 -7.34 15.11
N MET A 154 5.76 -7.12 14.12
CA MET A 154 5.45 -8.15 13.12
C MET A 154 6.66 -8.52 12.24
N ARG A 155 7.54 -7.56 11.95
CA ARG A 155 8.77 -7.82 11.17
C ARG A 155 9.81 -8.65 11.93
N HIS A 156 9.86 -8.55 13.25
CA HIS A 156 10.84 -9.27 14.08
C HIS A 156 10.27 -10.58 14.65
N GLY A 157 8.97 -10.64 14.93
CA GLY A 157 8.32 -11.83 15.48
C GLY A 157 8.14 -12.97 14.48
N GLY A 158 8.14 -12.70 13.17
CA GLY A 158 7.97 -13.73 12.13
C GLY A 158 9.21 -14.55 11.79
N MET A 159 10.39 -14.24 12.36
CA MET A 159 11.64 -14.96 12.11
C MET A 159 12.07 -15.91 13.24
N MET A 160 11.48 -15.81 14.43
CA MET A 160 11.89 -16.62 15.60
C MET A 160 11.19 -17.98 15.68
N GLU A 161 10.17 -18.26 14.86
CA GLU A 161 9.33 -19.46 14.99
C GLU A 161 9.56 -20.51 13.89
N ARG A 162 10.53 -20.28 12.98
CA ARG A 162 10.85 -21.23 11.90
C ARG A 162 12.07 -22.12 12.19
N ASP A 163 12.89 -21.77 13.18
CA ASP A 163 14.11 -22.52 13.55
C ASP A 163 13.98 -23.30 14.89
N GLY A 164 12.76 -23.50 15.39
CA GLY A 164 12.50 -24.05 16.73
C GLY A 164 11.78 -25.40 16.82
N HIS A 165 11.45 -26.06 15.70
CA HIS A 165 10.82 -27.38 15.69
C HIS A 165 11.54 -28.34 14.73
N GLY A 166 12.69 -28.85 15.19
CA GLY A 166 13.44 -29.93 14.57
C GLY A 166 14.16 -30.83 15.58
N GLY A 167 13.85 -30.72 16.87
CA GLY A 167 14.32 -31.64 17.91
C GLY A 167 13.27 -32.71 18.17
N HIS A 168 13.25 -33.76 17.34
CA HIS A 168 12.65 -35.04 17.68
C HIS A 168 13.71 -36.11 17.40
N ASP A 169 14.25 -36.64 18.49
CA ASP A 169 14.69 -38.02 18.69
C ASP A 169 15.51 -38.68 17.56
N MET A 170 16.83 -38.63 17.72
CA MET A 170 17.71 -39.69 17.23
C MET A 170 18.30 -40.40 18.45
N ASP A 171 17.49 -41.26 19.06
CA ASP A 171 18.02 -42.32 19.92
C ASP A 171 18.02 -43.62 19.08
N HIS A 172 19.22 -44.12 18.77
CA HIS A 172 19.64 -45.50 19.03
C HIS A 172 20.81 -45.96 18.13
N ASN A 173 21.80 -46.55 18.81
CA ASN A 173 22.75 -47.56 18.34
C ASN A 173 24.10 -47.08 17.78
N MET A 174 25.08 -46.86 18.67
CA MET A 174 26.50 -47.03 18.35
C MET A 174 26.95 -48.47 18.70
N PRO A 175 27.62 -49.20 17.79
CA PRO A 175 28.28 -50.45 18.16
C PRO A 175 29.57 -50.15 18.92
N LYS A 176 29.72 -50.72 20.12
CA LYS A 176 30.99 -50.73 20.85
C LYS A 176 32.01 -51.57 20.07
N LYS A 177 33.20 -51.02 19.87
CA LYS A 177 34.44 -51.76 19.65
C LYS A 177 35.42 -51.38 20.75
#